data_AF-A0A961VLP3-F1
#
_entry.id   AF-A0A961VLP3-F1
#
_cell.length_a   1.000
_cell.length_b   1.000
_cell.length_c   1.000
_cell.angle_alpha   90.00
_cell.angle_beta   90.00
_cell.angle_gamma   90.00
#
_symmetry.space_group_name_H-M   'P 1'
#
loop_
_entity.id
_entity.type
_entity.pdbx_description
1 polymer ?
#
loop_
_entity_poly.entity_id
_entity_poly.type
_entity_poly.pdbx_seq_one_letter_code
_entity_poly.pdbx_strand_id
1 'polypeptide(L)'
;MARLLVALTVLVVAVLPVRAADAPSYFYAERGHWTVMNYPAACRAVNRPPVDFNQTPFNALQITVRPGDRISIDVFFWPAAIDPAADNALAFGFGAGTPLILPATAAMGDYMLASADSPELWGRLQKAKMLTAKVKDDPKIALAFSLDQIGWVLTALQTCTRVLPKE
;
A
#
# COMPACT_ATOMS: atom_id res chain seq x y z
N MET A 1 10.62 -73.89 31.70
CA MET A 1 11.37 -73.15 30.67
C MET A 1 10.47 -72.06 30.11
N ALA A 2 10.60 -70.84 30.61
CA ALA A 2 9.80 -69.69 30.17
C ALA A 2 10.43 -69.08 28.91
N ARG A 3 9.69 -69.01 27.80
CA ARG A 3 10.13 -68.33 26.57
C ARG A 3 9.74 -66.86 26.67
N LEU A 4 10.74 -65.99 26.77
CA LEU A 4 10.58 -64.53 26.72
C LEU A 4 10.24 -64.10 25.29
N LEU A 5 9.07 -63.46 25.12
CA LEU A 5 8.73 -62.70 23.92
C LEU A 5 9.46 -61.36 23.96
N VAL A 6 10.32 -61.09 22.96
CA VAL A 6 10.86 -59.75 22.72
C VAL A 6 10.13 -59.18 21.52
N ALA A 7 9.11 -58.37 21.78
CA ALA A 7 8.45 -57.57 20.75
C ALA A 7 9.27 -56.30 20.53
N LEU A 8 9.90 -56.19 19.37
CA LEU A 8 10.65 -55.01 18.94
C LEU A 8 9.65 -53.99 18.40
N THR A 9 9.25 -53.01 19.22
CA THR A 9 8.38 -51.91 18.82
C THR A 9 9.19 -50.90 18.00
N VAL A 10 9.04 -50.92 16.67
CA VAL A 10 9.58 -49.89 15.79
C VAL A 10 8.71 -48.64 15.90
N LEU A 11 9.22 -47.61 16.58
CA LEU A 11 8.57 -46.31 16.68
C LEU A 11 8.81 -45.54 15.38
N VAL A 12 7.86 -45.59 14.46
CA VAL A 12 7.87 -44.74 13.25
C VAL A 12 7.47 -43.33 13.68
N VAL A 13 8.46 -42.46 13.89
CA VAL A 13 8.22 -41.01 14.02
C VAL A 13 7.88 -40.47 12.63
N ALA A 14 6.59 -40.38 12.34
CA ALA A 14 6.11 -39.67 11.16
C ALA A 14 6.42 -38.19 11.35
N VAL A 15 7.52 -37.73 10.76
CA VAL A 15 7.81 -36.30 10.61
C VAL A 15 6.79 -35.77 9.62
N LEU A 16 5.65 -35.30 10.10
CA LEU A 16 4.72 -34.54 9.26
C LEU A 16 5.49 -33.31 8.76
N PRO A 17 5.57 -33.07 7.44
CA PRO A 17 6.05 -31.81 6.95
C PRO A 17 5.01 -30.77 7.39
N VAL A 18 5.33 -30.02 8.45
CA VAL A 18 4.65 -28.76 8.74
C VAL A 18 4.90 -27.90 7.51
N ARG A 19 3.91 -27.84 6.62
CA ARG A 19 3.93 -26.86 5.55
C ARG A 19 3.86 -25.51 6.22
N ALA A 20 4.95 -24.76 6.19
CA ALA A 20 5.00 -23.34 6.52
C ALA A 20 4.23 -22.53 5.45
N ALA A 21 2.98 -22.89 5.18
CA ALA A 21 2.16 -22.30 4.11
C ALA A 21 1.36 -21.08 4.57
N ASP A 22 1.33 -20.78 5.87
CA ASP A 22 0.45 -19.74 6.43
C ASP A 22 1.22 -18.56 7.06
N ALA A 23 2.54 -18.48 6.88
CA ALA A 23 3.24 -17.23 7.16
C ALA A 23 2.91 -16.25 6.04
N PRO A 24 2.36 -15.05 6.31
CA PRO A 24 2.18 -14.05 5.27
C PRO A 24 3.53 -13.79 4.62
N SER A 25 3.63 -14.11 3.33
CA SER A 25 4.86 -13.90 2.56
C SER A 25 5.24 -12.43 2.64
N TYR A 26 6.41 -12.14 3.19
CA TYR A 26 6.94 -10.78 3.27
C TYR A 26 7.37 -10.32 1.88
N PHE A 27 6.94 -9.13 1.48
CA PHE A 27 7.32 -8.44 0.26
C PHE A 27 7.92 -7.09 0.60
N TYR A 28 9.10 -6.82 0.05
CA TYR A 28 9.79 -5.55 0.18
C TYR A 28 10.59 -5.26 -1.08
N ALA A 29 10.42 -4.08 -1.64
CA ALA A 29 11.17 -3.63 -2.80
C ALA A 29 11.39 -2.12 -2.73
N GLU A 30 12.57 -1.66 -3.15
CA GLU A 30 12.92 -0.23 -3.11
C GLU A 30 13.57 0.23 -4.41
N ARG A 31 13.29 1.48 -4.77
CA ARG A 31 13.95 2.18 -5.87
C ARG A 31 13.84 3.70 -5.71
N GLY A 32 14.99 4.37 -5.58
CA GLY A 32 15.01 5.81 -5.34
C GLY A 32 14.30 6.14 -4.03
N HIS A 33 13.33 7.05 -4.09
CA HIS A 33 12.51 7.41 -2.91
C HIS A 33 11.29 6.50 -2.71
N TRP A 34 11.08 5.50 -3.56
CA TRP A 34 9.92 4.62 -3.46
C TRP A 34 10.25 3.32 -2.72
N THR A 35 9.40 2.99 -1.76
CA THR A 35 9.40 1.68 -1.08
C THR A 35 8.04 1.02 -1.27
N VAL A 36 8.03 -0.24 -1.69
CA VAL A 36 6.84 -1.08 -1.85
C VAL A 36 6.89 -2.23 -0.86
N MET A 37 5.84 -2.39 -0.07
CA MET A 37 5.75 -3.44 0.94
C MET A 37 4.33 -3.98 1.07
N ASN A 38 4.20 -5.24 1.49
CA ASN A 38 2.89 -5.79 1.85
C ASN A 38 2.56 -5.55 3.32
N TYR A 39 1.27 -5.39 3.54
CA TYR A 39 0.58 -5.42 4.82
C TYR A 39 -0.45 -6.56 4.75
N PRO A 40 -1.04 -7.01 5.87
CA PRO A 40 -1.90 -8.20 5.90
C PRO A 40 -3.00 -8.26 4.83
N ALA A 41 -3.55 -7.11 4.40
CA ALA A 41 -4.64 -7.04 3.41
C ALA A 41 -4.37 -6.07 2.25
N ALA A 42 -3.15 -5.57 2.08
CA ALA A 42 -2.86 -4.55 1.06
C ALA A 42 -1.37 -4.50 0.72
N CYS A 43 -1.05 -4.02 -0.48
CA CYS A 43 0.27 -3.61 -0.88
C CYS A 43 0.32 -2.09 -0.94
N ARG A 44 1.39 -1.51 -0.40
CA ARG A 44 1.56 -0.07 -0.30
C ARG A 44 2.86 0.34 -0.94
N ALA A 45 2.84 1.43 -1.70
CA ALA A 45 4.01 2.10 -2.22
C ALA A 45 4.08 3.51 -1.65
N VAL A 46 5.14 3.85 -0.93
CA VAL A 46 5.34 5.17 -0.32
C VAL A 46 6.49 5.86 -1.06
N ASN A 47 6.31 7.13 -1.45
CA ASN A 47 7.32 7.91 -2.18
C ASN A 47 8.36 8.60 -1.30
N ARG A 48 8.54 8.10 -0.08
CA ARG A 48 9.47 8.60 0.92
C ARG A 48 10.17 7.43 1.60
N PRO A 49 11.50 7.49 1.86
CA PRO A 49 12.21 6.43 2.57
C PRO A 49 11.55 6.10 3.92
N PRO A 50 11.49 4.81 4.35
CA PRO A 50 10.75 4.41 5.54
C PRO A 50 11.22 5.10 6.83
N VAL A 51 12.53 5.32 6.98
CA VAL A 51 13.10 6.02 8.16
C VAL A 51 12.56 7.45 8.25
N ASP A 52 12.56 8.17 7.14
CA ASP A 52 12.08 9.57 7.09
C ASP A 52 10.57 9.64 7.27
N PHE A 53 9.84 8.69 6.68
CA PHE A 53 8.39 8.61 6.76
C PHE A 53 7.92 8.28 8.19
N ASN A 54 8.59 7.37 8.90
CA ASN A 54 8.28 7.01 10.27
C ASN A 54 8.51 8.16 11.26
N GLN A 55 9.49 9.02 11.00
CA GLN A 55 9.75 10.20 11.84
C GLN A 55 8.80 11.35 11.50
N THR A 56 8.59 11.59 10.21
CA THR A 56 7.81 12.72 9.70
C THR A 56 7.10 12.32 8.39
N PRO A 57 5.83 11.88 8.44
CA PRO A 57 5.15 11.35 7.26
C PRO A 57 4.68 12.44 6.29
N PHE A 58 4.86 13.72 6.62
CA PHE A 58 4.37 14.86 5.85
C PHE A 58 5.04 14.98 4.48
N ASN A 59 4.37 15.66 3.55
CA ASN A 59 4.80 15.79 2.15
C ASN A 59 5.09 14.44 1.50
N ALA A 60 4.21 13.46 1.72
CA ALA A 60 4.34 12.12 1.19
C ALA A 60 3.06 11.66 0.50
N LEU A 61 3.25 10.69 -0.38
CA LEU A 61 2.25 10.02 -1.18
C LEU A 61 2.37 8.52 -0.92
N GLN A 62 1.24 7.89 -0.62
CA GLN A 62 1.12 6.44 -0.56
C GLN A 62 0.09 5.97 -1.59
N ILE A 63 0.48 5.00 -2.41
CA ILE A 63 -0.43 4.28 -3.30
C ILE A 63 -0.75 2.95 -2.63
N THR A 64 -2.02 2.68 -2.38
CA THR A 64 -2.48 1.45 -1.73
C THR A 64 -3.27 0.61 -2.71
N VAL A 65 -2.88 -0.65 -2.88
CA VAL A 65 -3.57 -1.65 -3.70
C VAL A 65 -4.03 -2.81 -2.82
N ARG A 66 -5.31 -3.14 -2.89
CA ARG A 66 -5.97 -4.24 -2.16
C ARG A 66 -6.40 -5.34 -3.15
N PRO A 67 -6.81 -6.53 -2.67
CA PRO A 67 -7.43 -7.54 -3.53
C PRO A 67 -8.59 -6.98 -4.37
N GLY A 68 -8.78 -7.56 -5.56
CA GLY A 68 -9.80 -7.14 -6.53
C GLY A 68 -9.46 -5.86 -7.29
N ASP A 69 -8.18 -5.57 -7.51
CA ASP A 69 -7.66 -4.38 -8.22
C ASP A 69 -8.11 -3.03 -7.64
N ARG A 70 -8.52 -3.04 -6.37
CA ARG A 70 -8.89 -1.86 -5.60
C ARG A 70 -7.65 -1.02 -5.32
N ILE A 71 -7.61 0.20 -5.84
CA ILE A 71 -6.50 1.12 -5.72
C ILE A 71 -6.97 2.46 -5.15
N SER A 72 -6.22 3.01 -4.21
CA SER A 72 -6.45 4.31 -3.58
C SER A 72 -5.13 5.06 -3.41
N ILE A 73 -5.24 6.36 -3.14
CA ILE A 73 -4.09 7.22 -2.84
C ILE A 73 -4.32 7.86 -1.48
N ASP A 74 -3.31 7.77 -0.62
CA ASP A 74 -3.25 8.53 0.61
C ASP A 74 -2.22 9.65 0.47
N VAL A 75 -2.58 10.84 0.93
CA VAL A 75 -1.74 12.04 0.84
C VAL A 75 -1.51 12.58 2.24
N PHE A 76 -0.25 12.74 2.60
CA PHE A 76 0.19 13.23 3.90
C PHE A 76 0.62 14.69 3.74
N PHE A 77 -0.25 15.60 4.15
CA PHE A 77 -0.04 17.04 4.19
C PHE A 77 0.79 17.45 5.42
N TRP A 78 1.01 18.76 5.59
CA TRP A 78 1.56 19.29 6.83
C TRP A 78 0.53 19.19 7.98
N PRO A 79 0.97 19.18 9.25
CA PRO A 79 0.08 19.28 10.40
C PRO A 79 -0.89 20.45 10.29
N ALA A 80 -2.11 20.27 10.79
CA ALA A 80 -3.19 21.26 10.75
C ALA A 80 -3.55 21.78 9.34
N ALA A 81 -3.17 21.05 8.28
CA ALA A 81 -3.49 21.45 6.92
C ALA A 81 -4.94 21.15 6.58
N ILE A 82 -5.53 20.08 7.12
CA ILE A 82 -6.91 19.66 6.79
C ILE A 82 -7.82 19.76 8.01
N ASP A 83 -9.10 20.03 7.79
CA ASP A 83 -10.14 19.87 8.79
C ASP A 83 -10.65 18.41 8.77
N PRO A 84 -10.42 17.60 9.82
CA PRO A 84 -10.87 16.21 9.84
C PRO A 84 -12.39 16.04 9.85
N ALA A 85 -13.15 17.07 10.25
CA ALA A 85 -14.60 17.03 10.34
C ALA A 85 -15.30 17.42 9.02
N ALA A 86 -14.57 17.97 8.06
CA ALA A 86 -15.12 18.35 6.77
C ALA A 86 -15.40 17.13 5.87
N ASP A 87 -16.34 17.30 4.94
CA ASP A 87 -16.60 16.34 3.85
C ASP A 87 -15.49 16.45 2.80
N ASN A 88 -14.33 15.85 3.12
CA ASN A 88 -13.12 16.03 2.35
C ASN A 88 -13.18 15.27 1.01
N ALA A 89 -12.57 15.87 -0.01
CA ALA A 89 -12.30 15.21 -1.28
C ALA A 89 -10.91 15.59 -1.79
N LEU A 90 -10.26 14.64 -2.46
CA LEU A 90 -8.97 14.86 -3.12
C LEU A 90 -9.19 15.06 -4.62
N ALA A 91 -8.69 16.19 -5.13
CA ALA A 91 -8.61 16.46 -6.55
C ALA A 91 -7.20 16.11 -7.07
N PHE A 92 -7.12 15.04 -7.85
CA PHE A 92 -5.88 14.52 -8.42
C PHE A 92 -5.67 15.00 -9.86
N GLY A 93 -4.67 15.85 -10.09
CA GLY A 93 -4.24 16.27 -11.42
C GLY A 93 -3.06 15.44 -11.92
N PHE A 94 -3.12 14.96 -13.16
CA PHE A 94 -2.15 14.05 -13.78
C PHE A 94 -1.40 14.68 -14.97
N GLY A 95 -1.21 16.00 -14.95
CA GLY A 95 -0.75 16.79 -16.08
C GLY A 95 -1.89 17.59 -16.72
N ALA A 96 -1.96 17.61 -18.05
CA ALA A 96 -3.04 18.28 -18.77
C ALA A 96 -4.34 17.43 -18.72
N GLY A 97 -5.45 18.05 -18.35
CA GLY A 97 -6.78 17.43 -18.35
C GLY A 97 -7.58 17.68 -17.08
N THR A 98 -8.80 17.13 -17.04
CA THR A 98 -9.69 17.26 -15.89
C THR A 98 -9.15 16.45 -14.71
N PRO A 99 -9.03 17.06 -13.51
CA PRO A 99 -8.66 16.34 -12.29
C PRO A 99 -9.64 15.19 -12.00
N LEU A 100 -9.12 14.08 -11.49
CA LEU A 100 -9.96 13.04 -10.89
C LEU A 100 -10.28 13.44 -9.45
N ILE A 101 -11.56 13.63 -9.15
CA ILE A 101 -12.01 14.01 -7.81
C ILE A 101 -12.54 12.76 -7.12
N LEU A 102 -11.94 12.39 -6.00
CA LEU A 102 -12.36 11.24 -5.19
C LEU A 102 -12.76 11.72 -3.79
N PRO A 103 -13.86 11.20 -3.21
CA PRO A 103 -14.14 11.35 -1.78
C PRO A 103 -12.91 10.91 -0.97
N ALA A 104 -12.65 11.57 0.15
CA ALA A 104 -11.50 11.26 0.98
C ALA A 104 -11.85 11.32 2.47
N THR A 105 -11.20 10.50 3.27
CA THR A 105 -11.38 10.47 4.72
C THR A 105 -10.10 10.90 5.42
N ALA A 106 -10.23 11.70 6.47
CA ALA A 106 -9.14 12.05 7.37
C ALA A 106 -8.75 10.85 8.25
N ALA A 107 -8.00 9.91 7.68
CA ALA A 107 -7.69 8.62 8.31
C ALA A 107 -6.68 8.73 9.47
N MET A 108 -5.87 9.79 9.49
CA MET A 108 -4.91 10.06 10.57
C MET A 108 -4.88 11.56 10.89
N GLY A 109 -5.87 12.02 11.65
CA GLY A 109 -5.92 13.38 12.17
C GLY A 109 -5.98 14.44 11.07
N ASP A 110 -5.30 15.56 11.32
CA ASP A 110 -5.37 16.80 10.55
C ASP A 110 -4.28 16.93 9.47
N TYR A 111 -3.69 15.81 9.05
CA TYR A 111 -2.59 15.80 8.09
C TYR A 111 -2.64 14.69 7.04
N MET A 112 -3.61 13.77 7.08
CA MET A 112 -3.69 12.68 6.11
C MET A 112 -5.09 12.54 5.55
N LEU A 113 -5.23 12.60 4.23
CA LEU A 113 -6.44 12.22 3.51
C LEU A 113 -6.21 10.91 2.74
N ALA A 114 -7.08 9.93 2.97
CA ALA A 114 -7.15 8.67 2.23
C ALA A 114 -8.28 8.75 1.21
N SER A 115 -7.98 8.62 -0.08
CA SER A 115 -9.02 8.62 -1.11
C SER A 115 -9.85 7.33 -1.07
N ALA A 116 -11.10 7.42 -1.54
CA ALA A 116 -11.86 6.24 -1.95
C ALA A 116 -11.10 5.45 -3.05
N ASP A 117 -11.43 4.17 -3.18
CA ASP A 117 -10.89 3.33 -4.24
C ASP A 117 -11.41 3.79 -5.61
N SER A 118 -10.54 3.79 -6.63
CA SER A 118 -10.95 4.11 -8.00
C SER A 118 -10.08 3.39 -9.05
N PRO A 119 -10.66 2.52 -9.90
CA PRO A 119 -9.91 1.81 -10.94
C PRO A 119 -9.30 2.76 -11.99
N GLU A 120 -9.83 3.99 -12.14
CA GLU A 120 -9.26 4.99 -13.04
C GLU A 120 -7.83 5.39 -12.65
N LEU A 121 -7.46 5.28 -11.37
CA LEU A 121 -6.13 5.66 -10.88
C LEU A 121 -5.03 4.88 -11.59
N TRP A 122 -5.22 3.58 -11.88
CA TRP A 122 -4.25 2.77 -12.61
C TRP A 122 -3.88 3.41 -13.95
N GLY A 123 -4.89 3.66 -14.79
CA GLY A 123 -4.68 4.19 -16.13
C GLY A 123 -4.12 5.62 -16.12
N ARG A 124 -4.48 6.43 -15.12
CA ARG A 124 -3.98 7.80 -14.98
C ARG A 124 -2.53 7.84 -14.48
N LEU A 125 -2.19 7.04 -13.47
CA LEU A 125 -0.83 6.93 -12.95
C LEU A 125 0.15 6.40 -14.01
N GLN A 126 -0.26 5.42 -14.82
CA GLN A 126 0.58 4.86 -15.90
C GLN A 126 1.02 5.89 -16.95
N LYS A 127 0.19 6.91 -17.19
CA LYS A 127 0.39 7.89 -18.27
C LYS A 127 1.04 9.18 -17.78
N ALA A 128 1.02 9.44 -16.47
CA ALA A 128 1.44 10.69 -15.88
C ALA A 128 2.94 10.70 -15.53
N LYS A 129 3.54 11.89 -15.57
CA LYS A 129 4.89 12.15 -15.06
C LYS A 129 4.91 12.91 -13.73
N MET A 130 3.77 13.49 -13.38
CA MET A 130 3.58 14.24 -12.15
C MET A 130 2.16 14.03 -11.66
N LEU A 131 2.01 13.92 -10.35
CA LEU A 131 0.72 13.95 -9.65
C LEU A 131 0.64 15.24 -8.85
N THR A 132 -0.45 15.98 -8.99
CA THR A 132 -0.83 17.02 -8.03
C THR A 132 -2.01 16.50 -7.22
N ALA A 133 -1.94 16.64 -5.89
CA ALA A 133 -3.03 16.31 -5.01
C ALA A 133 -3.45 17.57 -4.26
N LYS A 134 -4.73 17.93 -4.36
CA LYS A 134 -5.30 19.11 -3.73
C LYS A 134 -6.50 18.73 -2.88
N VAL A 135 -6.69 19.40 -1.75
CA VAL A 135 -7.99 19.40 -1.07
C VAL A 135 -8.97 20.15 -1.97
N LYS A 136 -10.08 19.50 -2.36
CA LYS A 136 -10.99 20.03 -3.38
C LYS A 136 -11.53 21.41 -3.02
N ASP A 137 -11.99 21.56 -1.78
CA ASP A 137 -12.67 22.77 -1.32
C ASP A 137 -11.71 23.85 -0.78
N ASP A 138 -10.43 23.50 -0.59
CA ASP A 138 -9.34 24.46 -0.38
C ASP A 138 -8.10 24.07 -1.22
N PRO A 139 -8.08 24.45 -2.51
CA PRO A 139 -7.04 24.04 -3.44
C PRO A 139 -5.68 24.69 -3.17
N LYS A 140 -5.54 25.57 -2.15
CA LYS A 140 -4.25 26.08 -1.68
C LYS A 140 -3.50 25.02 -0.88
N ILE A 141 -4.21 24.08 -0.28
CA ILE A 141 -3.63 22.88 0.33
C ILE A 141 -3.35 21.90 -0.81
N ALA A 142 -2.13 21.94 -1.31
CA ALA A 142 -1.71 21.19 -2.48
C ALA A 142 -0.30 20.64 -2.32
N LEU A 143 -0.09 19.42 -2.81
CA LEU A 143 1.23 18.81 -2.95
C LEU A 143 1.43 18.33 -4.39
N ALA A 144 2.69 18.27 -4.81
CA ALA A 144 3.08 17.77 -6.13
C ALA A 144 4.15 16.69 -5.97
N PHE A 145 4.03 15.62 -6.74
CA PHE A 145 4.88 14.43 -6.65
C PHE A 145 5.37 14.05 -8.04
N SER A 146 6.68 13.82 -8.17
CA SER A 146 7.22 13.18 -9.38
C SER A 146 6.74 11.74 -9.48
N LEU A 147 6.38 11.33 -10.69
CA LEU A 147 5.99 9.98 -11.06
C LEU A 147 7.03 9.34 -12.00
N ASP A 148 8.28 9.81 -12.01
CA ASP A 148 9.30 9.29 -12.94
C ASP A 148 9.54 7.78 -12.79
N GLN A 149 9.39 7.25 -11.57
CA GLN A 149 9.53 5.82 -11.27
C GLN A 149 8.20 5.05 -11.27
N ILE A 150 7.09 5.68 -11.69
CA ILE A 150 5.75 5.10 -11.50
C ILE A 150 5.56 3.76 -12.21
N GLY A 151 6.16 3.57 -13.39
CA GLY A 151 6.09 2.28 -14.08
C GLY A 151 6.68 1.13 -13.25
N TRP A 152 7.78 1.38 -12.53
CA TRP A 152 8.35 0.39 -11.62
C TRP A 152 7.47 0.19 -10.38
N VAL A 153 6.99 1.28 -9.77
CA VAL A 153 6.12 1.24 -8.58
C VAL A 153 4.87 0.40 -8.84
N LEU A 154 4.19 0.67 -9.95
CA LEU A 154 3.00 -0.03 -10.40
C LEU A 154 3.25 -1.53 -10.64
N THR A 155 4.39 -1.87 -11.24
CA THR A 155 4.81 -3.27 -11.45
C THR A 155 5.11 -3.98 -10.12
N ALA A 156 5.79 -3.28 -9.19
CA ALA A 156 6.11 -3.81 -7.87
C ALA A 156 4.85 -4.02 -7.03
N LEU A 157 3.88 -3.09 -7.08
CA LEU A 157 2.56 -3.25 -6.44
C LEU A 157 1.81 -4.46 -6.99
N GLN A 158 1.75 -4.64 -8.31
CA GLN A 158 1.13 -5.83 -8.93
C GLN A 158 1.83 -7.14 -8.56
N THR A 159 3.15 -7.11 -8.34
CA THR A 159 3.90 -8.28 -7.89
C THR A 159 3.61 -8.57 -6.43
N CYS A 160 3.56 -7.52 -5.61
CA CYS A 160 3.23 -7.59 -4.19
C CYS A 160 1.82 -8.17 -3.96
N THR A 161 0.81 -7.81 -4.76
CA THR A 161 -0.56 -8.33 -4.54
C THR A 161 -0.66 -9.85 -4.64
N ARG A 162 0.29 -10.51 -5.30
CA ARG A 162 0.37 -11.98 -5.40
C ARG A 162 0.72 -12.66 -4.08
N VAL A 163 1.27 -11.91 -3.12
CA VAL A 163 1.64 -12.40 -1.78
C VAL A 163 0.55 -12.14 -0.73
N LEU A 164 -0.54 -11.47 -1.11
CA LEU A 164 -1.67 -11.20 -0.22
C LEU A 164 -2.56 -12.45 -0.08
N PRO A 165 -3.25 -12.62 1.07
CA PRO A 165 -4.26 -13.64 1.22
C PRO A 165 -5.32 -13.54 0.11
N LYS A 166 -5.75 -14.70 -0.41
CA LYS A 166 -6.90 -14.76 -1.30
C LYS A 166 -8.16 -14.66 -0.46
N GLU A 167 -9.12 -13.84 -0.91
CA GLU A 167 -10.47 -13.79 -0.34
C GLU A 167 -11.23 -15.10 -0.60
#